data_AF-A0A847K0Q2-F1
#
_entry.id   AF-A0A847K0Q2-F1
#
_cell.length_a   1.000
_cell.length_b   1.000
_cell.length_c   1.000
_cell.angle_alpha   90.00
_cell.angle_beta   90.00
_cell.angle_gamma   90.00
#
_symmetry.space_group_name_H-M   'P 1'
#
loop_
_entity.id
_entity.type
_entity.pdbx_description
1 polymer ?
#
loop_
_entity_poly.entity_id
_entity_poly.type
_entity_poly.pdbx_seq_one_letter_code
_entity_poly.pdbx_strand_id
1 'polypeptide(L)' 'MDRVREIKLQFTRRIPLMDKVCPVCGATFAGPSQRKYCSDRCVNRRDWAEHGADRNARRRAKREQAR' A
#
# COMPACT_ATOMS: atom_id res chain seq x y z
N MET A 1 34.68 9.50 -7.72
CA MET A 1 34.89 8.04 -7.68
C MET A 1 33.58 7.40 -7.24
N ASP A 2 32.69 7.17 -8.19
CA ASP A 2 31.41 6.50 -7.92
C ASP A 2 31.66 5.02 -7.62
N ARG A 3 31.34 4.61 -6.39
CA ARG A 3 31.43 3.21 -5.98
C ARG A 3 30.25 2.47 -6.55
N VAL A 4 30.46 1.76 -7.65
CA VAL A 4 29.49 0.79 -8.16
C VAL A 4 29.35 -0.34 -7.14
N ARG A 5 28.12 -0.66 -6.74
CA ARG A 5 27.80 -1.86 -5.95
C ARG A 5 27.09 -2.85 -6.85
N GLU A 6 27.63 -4.06 -6.93
CA GLU A 6 26.96 -5.17 -7.59
C GLU A 6 25.85 -5.74 -6.70
N ILE A 7 24.68 -5.97 -7.29
CA ILE A 7 23.57 -6.70 -6.67
C ILE A 7 23.03 -7.71 -7.66
N LYS A 8 23.14 -9.01 -7.33
CA LYS A 8 22.44 -10.08 -8.03
C LYS A 8 21.07 -10.27 -7.39
N LEU A 9 20.02 -9.86 -8.09
CA LEU A 9 18.63 -10.07 -7.66
C LEU A 9 18.05 -11.27 -8.42
N GLN A 10 17.80 -12.37 -7.71
CA GLN A 10 17.09 -13.55 -8.20
C GLN A 10 15.89 -13.77 -7.28
N PHE A 11 14.70 -13.38 -7.73
CA PHE A 11 13.47 -13.48 -6.94
C PHE A 11 12.49 -14.46 -7.59
N THR A 12 12.68 -15.75 -7.35
CA THR A 12 11.65 -16.77 -7.60
C THR A 12 11.40 -17.59 -6.35
N ARG A 13 11.32 -16.91 -5.20
CA ARG A 13 10.80 -17.54 -3.98
C ARG A 13 9.35 -17.95 -4.22
N ARG A 14 9.04 -19.23 -3.98
CA ARG A 14 7.65 -19.70 -3.86
C ARG A 14 7.03 -19.06 -2.61
N ILE A 15 5.93 -18.34 -2.78
CA ILE A 15 5.22 -17.71 -1.68
C ILE A 15 3.89 -18.47 -1.51
N PRO A 16 3.62 -19.06 -0.34
CA PRO A 16 2.32 -19.68 -0.10
C PRO A 16 1.24 -18.60 -0.12
N LEU A 17 0.20 -18.85 -0.90
CA LEU A 17 -1.01 -18.03 -0.90
C LEU A 17 -1.98 -18.66 0.10
N MET A 18 -2.56 -17.80 0.94
CA MET A 18 -3.55 -18.19 1.94
C MET A 18 -4.89 -17.56 1.57
N ASP A 19 -5.97 -18.32 1.74
CA ASP A 19 -7.33 -17.80 1.63
C ASP A 19 -7.65 -16.90 2.83
N LYS A 20 -8.17 -15.71 2.53
CA LYS A 20 -8.47 -14.66 3.50
C LYS A 20 -9.73 -13.93 3.11
N VAL A 21 -10.34 -13.25 4.08
CA VAL A 21 -11.47 -12.35 3.86
C VAL A 21 -10.99 -10.91 3.91
N CYS A 22 -11.38 -10.11 2.92
CA CYS A 22 -11.03 -8.69 2.88
C CYS A 22 -11.84 -7.89 3.91
N PRO A 23 -11.22 -7.14 4.84
CA PRO A 23 -11.92 -6.38 5.87
C PRO A 23 -12.63 -5.11 5.35
N VAL A 24 -12.58 -4.85 4.05
CA VAL A 24 -13.16 -3.66 3.41
C VAL A 24 -14.42 -3.99 2.60
N CYS A 25 -14.43 -5.15 1.96
CA CYS A 25 -15.54 -5.56 1.09
C CYS A 25 -16.10 -6.95 1.43
N GLY A 26 -15.49 -7.70 2.35
CA GLY A 26 -15.95 -9.04 2.73
C GLY A 26 -15.62 -10.14 1.71
N ALA A 27 -15.01 -9.83 0.58
CA ALA A 27 -14.67 -10.82 -0.44
C ALA A 27 -13.55 -11.77 0.03
N THR A 28 -13.67 -13.05 -0.31
CA THR A 28 -12.59 -14.04 -0.17
C THR A 28 -11.53 -13.84 -1.24
N PHE A 29 -10.26 -13.96 -0.88
CA PHE A 29 -9.13 -13.84 -1.81
C PHE A 29 -7.92 -14.66 -1.34
N ALA A 30 -7.13 -15.14 -2.30
CA ALA A 30 -5.85 -15.79 -2.04
C ALA A 30 -4.72 -14.75 -2.11
N GLY A 31 -3.87 -14.71 -1.07
CA GLY A 31 -2.77 -13.76 -1.02
C GLY A 31 -1.65 -14.16 -0.08
N PRO A 32 -0.45 -13.55 -0.21
CA PRO A 32 0.64 -13.79 0.72
C PRO A 32 0.22 -13.36 2.13
N SER A 33 0.87 -13.91 3.16
CA SER A 33 0.53 -13.66 4.57
C SER A 33 0.46 -12.17 4.94
N GLN A 34 1.30 -11.33 4.32
CA GLN A 34 1.33 -9.88 4.55
C GLN A 34 0.21 -9.10 3.84
N ARG A 35 -0.40 -9.66 2.79
CA ARG A 35 -1.49 -8.99 2.06
C ARG A 35 -2.78 -9.05 2.88
N LYS A 36 -3.29 -7.86 3.25
CA LYS A 36 -4.51 -7.69 4.07
C LYS A 36 -5.77 -7.45 3.24
N TYR A 37 -5.62 -6.97 2.01
CA TYR A 37 -6.72 -6.52 1.16
C TYR A 37 -6.74 -7.26 -0.17
N CYS A 38 -7.94 -7.54 -0.68
CA CYS A 38 -8.11 -8.29 -1.92
C CYS A 38 -7.59 -7.53 -3.15
N SER A 39 -7.59 -6.19 -3.13
CA SER A 39 -7.16 -5.34 -4.24
C SER A 39 -6.67 -3.98 -3.77
N ASP A 40 -5.89 -3.29 -4.61
CA ASP A 40 -5.41 -1.92 -4.35
C ASP A 40 -6.57 -0.94 -4.16
N ARG A 41 -7.72 -1.20 -4.80
CA ARG A 41 -8.94 -0.43 -4.57
C ARG A 41 -9.37 -0.46 -3.11
N CYS A 42 -9.29 -1.62 -2.44
CA CYS A 42 -9.65 -1.75 -1.04
C CYS A 42 -8.59 -1.14 -0.11
N VAL A 43 -7.30 -1.22 -0.50
CA VAL A 43 -6.20 -0.52 0.18
C VAL A 43 -6.48 0.98 0.18
N ASN A 44 -6.70 1.54 -1.00
CA ASN A 44 -6.92 2.97 -1.19
C ASN A 44 -8.19 3.46 -0.51
N ARG A 45 -9.25 2.64 -0.50
CA ARG A 45 -10.50 3.00 0.21
C ARG A 45 -10.28 3.13 1.70
N ARG A 46 -9.52 2.22 2.33
CA ARG A 46 -9.15 2.33 3.75
C ARG A 46 -8.28 3.54 4.03
N ASP A 47 -7.21 3.71 3.26
CA ASP A 47 -6.28 4.83 3.39
C ASP A 47 -6.95 6.21 3.20
N TRP A 48 -7.92 6.31 2.29
CA TRP A 48 -8.76 7.51 2.16
C TRP A 48 -9.71 7.72 3.34
N ALA A 49 -10.34 6.66 3.84
CA ALA A 49 -11.23 6.75 4.99
C ALA A 49 -10.49 7.18 6.27
N GLU A 50 -9.27 6.67 6.49
CA GLU A 50 -8.49 6.94 7.70
C GLU A 50 -7.70 8.26 7.64
N HIS A 51 -7.14 8.61 6.47
CA HIS A 51 -6.20 9.72 6.34
C HIS A 51 -6.54 10.73 5.23
N GLY A 52 -7.67 10.57 4.54
CA GLY A 52 -8.07 11.46 3.44
C GLY A 52 -8.30 12.90 3.89
N ALA A 53 -8.95 13.09 5.04
CA ALA A 53 -9.22 14.41 5.61
C ALA A 53 -7.92 15.13 6.01
N ASP A 54 -7.03 14.44 6.74
CA ASP A 54 -5.72 14.95 7.16
C ASP A 54 -4.86 15.37 5.96
N ARG A 55 -4.75 14.50 4.93
CA ARG A 55 -3.97 14.82 3.73
C ARG A 55 -4.49 16.06 3.00
N ASN A 56 -5.81 16.25 2.96
CA ASN A 56 -6.40 17.44 2.35
C ASN A 56 -6.15 18.70 3.20
N ALA A 57 -6.26 18.59 4.53
CA ALA A 57 -5.94 19.67 5.46
C ALA A 57 -4.47 20.11 5.34
N ARG A 58 -3.51 19.16 5.34
CA ARG A 58 -2.08 19.43 5.15
C ARG A 58 -1.78 20.08 3.80
N ARG A 59 -2.46 19.64 2.73
CA ARG A 59 -2.33 20.25 1.40
C ARG A 59 -2.84 21.68 1.37
N ARG A 60 -3.97 21.98 2.04
CA ARG A 60 -4.50 23.35 2.15
C ARG A 60 -3.56 24.25 2.95
N ALA A 61 -3.11 23.81 4.12
CA ALA A 61 -2.16 24.55 4.95
C ALA A 61 -0.87 24.88 4.19
N LYS A 62 -0.34 23.94 3.41
CA LYS A 62 0.84 24.18 2.56
C LYS A 62 0.58 25.22 1.47
N ARG A 63 -0.61 25.21 0.84
CA ARG A 63 -1.00 26.19 -0.20
C ARG A 63 -1.17 27.58 0.39
N GLU A 64 -1.70 27.70 1.60
CA GLU A 64 -1.85 28.95 2.31
C GLU A 64 -0.50 29.55 2.73
N GLN A 65 0.43 28.72 3.22
CA GLN A 65 1.81 29.14 3.53
C GLN A 65 2.60 29.60 2.30
N ALA A 66 2.20 29.21 1.09
CA ALA A 66 2.85 29.59 -0.15
C ALA A 66 2.23 30.85 -0.80
N ARG A 67 1.25 31.48 -0.14
CA ARG A 67 0.58 32.71 -0.57
C ARG A 67 1.13 33.90 0.18
#